data_AF-A0A959YB27-F1
#
_entry.id   AF-A0A959YB27-F1
#
_cell.length_a   1.000
_cell.length_b   1.000
_cell.length_c   1.000
_cell.angle_alpha   90.00
_cell.angle_beta   90.00
_cell.angle_gamma   90.00
#
_symmetry.space_group_name_H-M   'P 1'
#
loop_
_entity.id
_entity.type
_entity.pdbx_description
1 polymer ?
#
loop_
_entity_poly.entity_id
_entity_poly.type
_entity_poly.pdbx_seq_one_letter_code
_entity_poly.pdbx_strand_id
1 'polypeptide(L)'
;GCYQCLAMVPGVSRSAATIIGGMTQGLTRKHAAEFSFFLAVPTMFGATVKSLYDYWKDGGAFTAEHWKLFAWGNVIAFVVAVIAIKGFIALLSRHGFQGFGWYRILVGGAILLLWALGVPLEMV
;
A
#
# COMPACT_ATOMS: atom_id res chain seq x y z
N GLY A 1 -11.20 5.28 10.28
CA GLY A 1 -10.95 4.31 11.36
C GLY A 1 -11.40 2.93 10.95
N CYS A 2 -12.67 2.58 11.20
CA CYS A 2 -13.20 1.23 10.99
C CYS A 2 -12.95 0.64 9.59
N TYR A 3 -13.12 1.45 8.53
CA TYR A 3 -12.82 1.01 7.16
C TYR A 3 -11.36 0.60 6.96
N GLN A 4 -10.42 1.17 7.70
CA GLN A 4 -9.01 0.77 7.60
C GLN A 4 -8.77 -0.63 8.15
N CYS A 5 -9.62 -1.13 9.05
CA CYS A 5 -9.52 -2.52 9.55
C CYS A 5 -9.69 -3.53 8.42
N LEU A 6 -10.41 -3.20 7.34
CA LEU A 6 -10.52 -4.05 6.15
C LEU A 6 -9.16 -4.26 5.45
N ALA A 7 -8.23 -3.33 5.61
CA ALA A 7 -6.89 -3.42 5.06
C ALA A 7 -5.98 -4.41 5.80
N MET A 8 -6.45 -5.00 6.91
CA MET A 8 -5.73 -6.07 7.60
C MET A 8 -5.75 -7.39 6.80
N VAL A 9 -6.68 -7.55 5.86
CA VAL A 9 -6.68 -8.68 4.92
C VAL A 9 -5.59 -8.44 3.88
N PRO A 10 -4.56 -9.30 3.78
CA PRO A 10 -3.47 -9.12 2.81
C PRO A 10 -4.00 -8.98 1.38
N GLY A 11 -3.41 -8.04 0.64
CA GLY A 11 -3.84 -7.69 -0.72
C GLY A 11 -4.97 -6.66 -0.77
N VAL A 12 -5.75 -6.44 0.31
CA VAL A 12 -6.69 -5.32 0.37
C VAL A 12 -5.90 -4.01 0.43
N SER A 13 -6.19 -3.10 -0.50
CA SER A 13 -5.49 -1.82 -0.56
C SER A 13 -5.94 -0.93 0.60
N ARG A 14 -4.98 -0.62 1.49
CA ARG A 14 -5.20 0.30 2.61
C ARG A 14 -5.75 1.65 2.16
N SER A 15 -5.15 2.25 1.14
CA SER A 15 -5.61 3.54 0.61
C SER A 15 -7.01 3.46 0.01
N ALA A 16 -7.36 2.39 -0.72
CA ALA A 16 -8.72 2.24 -1.24
C ALA A 16 -9.74 2.10 -0.11
N ALA A 17 -9.46 1.29 0.92
CA ALA A 17 -10.36 1.08 2.05
C ALA A 17 -10.66 2.39 2.79
N THR A 18 -9.63 3.21 3.07
CA THR A 18 -9.79 4.51 3.75
C THR A 18 -10.39 5.58 2.86
N ILE A 19 -10.06 5.65 1.56
CA ILE A 19 -10.63 6.66 0.66
C ILE A 19 -12.09 6.37 0.37
N ILE A 20 -12.43 5.13 -0.01
CA ILE A 20 -13.81 4.73 -0.26
C ILE A 20 -14.63 4.86 1.01
N GLY A 21 -14.11 4.37 2.14
CA GLY A 21 -14.70 4.58 3.45
C GLY A 21 -14.97 6.06 3.74
N GLY A 22 -13.99 6.94 3.56
CA GLY A 22 -14.15 8.38 3.73
C GLY A 22 -15.22 9.01 2.81
N MET A 23 -15.30 8.57 1.55
CA MET A 23 -16.34 9.03 0.62
C MET A 23 -17.75 8.61 1.08
N THR A 24 -17.91 7.41 1.64
CA THR A 24 -19.21 7.01 2.22
C THR A 24 -19.62 7.87 3.42
N GLN A 25 -18.66 8.53 4.07
CA GLN A 25 -18.89 9.47 5.17
C GLN A 25 -19.05 10.92 4.69
N GLY A 26 -19.18 11.15 3.37
CA GLY A 26 -19.42 12.47 2.79
C GLY A 26 -18.16 13.27 2.43
N LEU A 27 -16.96 12.71 2.56
CA LEU A 27 -15.75 13.38 2.09
C LEU A 27 -15.70 13.42 0.56
N THR A 28 -15.22 14.54 0.01
CA THR A 28 -14.87 14.60 -1.41
C THR A 28 -13.72 13.65 -1.70
N ARG A 29 -13.60 13.17 -2.96
CA ARG A 29 -12.49 12.29 -3.38
C ARG A 29 -11.12 12.84 -2.99
N LYS A 30 -10.92 14.15 -3.16
CA LYS A 30 -9.66 14.83 -2.83
C LYS A 30 -9.40 14.82 -1.32
N HIS A 31 -10.36 15.25 -0.51
CA HIS A 31 -10.19 15.27 0.95
C HIS A 31 -10.05 13.86 1.54
N ALA A 32 -10.79 12.89 1.00
CA ALA A 32 -10.66 11.49 1.41
C ALA A 32 -9.27 10.93 1.07
N ALA A 33 -8.71 11.28 -0.09
CA ALA A 33 -7.34 10.92 -0.48
C ALA A 33 -6.29 11.57 0.44
N GLU A 34 -6.38 12.89 0.67
CA GLU A 34 -5.47 13.61 1.56
C GLU A 34 -5.52 13.03 2.98
N PHE A 35 -6.71 12.83 3.53
CA PHE A 35 -6.91 12.19 4.82
C PHE A 35 -6.30 10.79 4.87
N SER A 36 -6.51 9.98 3.83
CA SER A 36 -5.93 8.65 3.72
C SER A 36 -4.41 8.66 3.73
N PHE A 37 -3.77 9.63 3.05
CA PHE A 37 -2.32 9.75 3.04
C PHE A 37 -1.77 10.26 4.37
N PHE A 38 -2.46 11.18 5.04
CA PHE A 38 -2.08 11.60 6.40
C PHE A 38 -2.22 10.47 7.42
N LEU A 39 -3.33 9.75 7.39
CA LEU A 39 -3.56 8.58 8.24
C LEU A 39 -2.53 7.47 7.97
N ALA A 40 -1.99 7.40 6.75
CA ALA A 40 -0.99 6.43 6.39
C ALA A 40 0.34 6.61 7.12
N VAL A 41 0.71 7.84 7.49
CA VAL A 41 2.00 8.14 8.13
C VAL A 41 2.16 7.42 9.47
N PRO A 42 1.32 7.65 10.50
CA PRO A 42 1.47 6.96 11.79
C PRO A 42 1.22 5.45 11.69
N THR A 43 0.32 5.04 10.79
CA THR A 43 -0.09 3.62 10.70
C THR A 43 0.96 2.76 10.01
N MET A 44 1.58 3.25 8.92
CA MET A 44 2.71 2.53 8.31
C MET A 44 3.95 2.60 9.17
N PHE A 45 4.22 3.75 9.80
CA PHE A 45 5.37 3.85 10.69
C PHE A 45 5.28 2.82 11.82
N GLY A 46 4.13 2.73 12.49
CA GLY A 46 3.88 1.70 13.50
C GLY A 46 4.02 0.28 12.95
N ALA A 47 3.49 0.00 11.77
CA ALA A 47 3.63 -1.31 11.12
C ALA A 47 5.09 -1.65 10.80
N THR A 48 5.86 -0.71 10.23
CA THR A 48 7.28 -0.90 9.91
C THR A 48 8.10 -1.15 11.17
N VAL A 49 7.90 -0.34 12.22
CA VAL A 49 8.60 -0.52 13.50
C VAL A 49 8.27 -1.89 14.10
N LYS A 50 6.99 -2.31 14.07
CA LYS A 50 6.58 -3.63 14.52
C LYS A 50 7.28 -4.73 13.71
N SER A 51 7.29 -4.64 12.38
CA SER A 51 7.94 -5.63 11.52
C SER A 51 9.45 -5.74 11.78
N LEU A 52 10.13 -4.61 12.01
CA LEU A 52 11.55 -4.60 12.37
C LEU A 52 11.80 -5.24 13.74
N TYR A 53 10.92 -4.94 14.70
CA TYR A 53 10.99 -5.53 16.03
C TYR A 53 10.76 -7.04 16.01
N ASP A 54 9.74 -7.51 15.28
CA ASP A 54 9.45 -8.93 15.12
C ASP A 54 10.64 -9.66 14.47
N TYR A 55 11.20 -9.12 13.38
CA TYR A 55 12.38 -9.68 12.72
C TYR A 55 13.58 -9.80 13.66
N TRP A 56 13.86 -8.77 14.45
CA TRP A 56 14.94 -8.81 15.43
C TRP A 56 14.68 -9.82 16.55
N LYS A 57 13.43 -9.90 17.02
CA LYS A 57 13.01 -10.85 18.06
C LYS A 57 13.12 -12.31 17.60
N ASP A 58 12.87 -12.56 16.32
CA ASP A 58 13.00 -13.89 15.70
C ASP A 58 14.46 -14.27 15.40
N GLY A 59 15.44 -13.49 15.91
CA GLY A 59 16.88 -13.75 15.77
C GLY A 59 17.50 -13.15 14.51
N GLY A 60 16.75 -12.34 13.76
CA GLY A 60 17.23 -11.63 12.59
C GLY A 60 18.32 -10.61 12.92
N ALA A 61 19.37 -10.59 12.12
CA ALA A 61 20.43 -9.59 12.19
C ALA A 61 20.45 -8.74 10.92
N PHE A 62 20.81 -7.47 11.07
CA PHE A 62 21.02 -6.56 9.94
C PHE A 62 22.50 -6.43 9.64
N THR A 63 22.91 -6.81 8.44
CA THR A 63 24.25 -6.60 7.91
C THR A 63 24.40 -5.18 7.37
N ALA A 64 25.64 -4.75 7.13
CA ALA A 64 25.91 -3.46 6.48
C ALA A 64 25.31 -3.37 5.07
N GLU A 65 25.13 -4.50 4.39
CA GLU A 65 24.51 -4.56 3.05
C GLU A 65 22.99 -4.30 3.13
N HIS A 66 22.29 -4.87 4.11
CA HIS A 66 20.86 -4.60 4.32
C HIS A 66 20.61 -3.11 4.60
N TRP A 67 21.45 -2.48 5.41
CA TRP A 67 21.34 -1.04 5.69
C TRP A 67 21.55 -0.19 4.43
N LYS A 68 22.50 -0.55 3.57
CA LYS A 68 22.68 0.11 2.26
C LYS A 68 21.46 -0.05 1.37
N LEU A 69 20.89 -1.26 1.32
CA LEU A 69 19.68 -1.54 0.54
C LEU A 69 18.48 -0.72 1.03
N PHE A 70 18.27 -0.66 2.34
CA PHE A 70 17.19 0.15 2.93
C PHE A 70 17.36 1.64 2.65
N ALA A 71 18.58 2.17 2.72
CA ALA A 71 18.85 3.57 2.43
C ALA A 71 18.50 3.91 0.97
N TRP A 72 19.01 3.13 0.01
CA TRP A 72 18.71 3.36 -1.42
C TRP A 72 17.25 3.12 -1.75
N GLY A 73 16.66 2.04 -1.23
CA GLY A 73 15.24 1.73 -1.40
C GLY A 73 14.35 2.85 -0.87
N ASN A 74 14.68 3.41 0.30
CA ASN A 74 13.94 4.53 0.89
C ASN A 74 14.04 5.80 0.02
N VAL A 75 15.23 6.15 -0.47
CA VAL A 75 15.41 7.32 -1.34
C VAL A 75 14.61 7.17 -2.64
N ILE A 76 14.72 6.02 -3.31
CA ILE A 76 13.99 5.75 -4.56
C ILE A 76 12.49 5.76 -4.30
N ALA A 77 12.02 5.05 -3.28
CA ALA A 77 10.60 4.99 -2.92
C ALA A 77 10.05 6.37 -2.56
N PHE A 78 10.81 7.21 -1.87
CA PHE A 78 10.41 8.59 -1.54
C PHE A 78 10.18 9.43 -2.80
N VAL A 79 11.14 9.44 -3.73
CA VAL A 79 11.02 10.19 -4.99
C VAL A 79 9.83 9.71 -5.82
N VAL A 80 9.71 8.40 -5.99
CA VAL A 80 8.59 7.78 -6.73
C VAL A 80 7.26 8.07 -6.05
N ALA A 81 7.18 7.99 -4.72
CA ALA A 81 5.94 8.25 -3.97
C ALA A 81 5.47 9.70 -4.14
N VAL A 82 6.38 10.69 -4.09
CA VAL A 82 6.02 12.11 -4.28
C VAL A 82 5.40 12.34 -5.67
N ILE A 83 5.98 11.74 -6.71
CA ILE A 83 5.47 11.82 -8.08
C ILE A 83 4.13 11.09 -8.19
N ALA A 84 4.06 9.87 -7.64
CA ALA A 84 2.88 9.01 -7.70
C ALA A 84 1.68 9.61 -6.97
N ILE A 85 1.86 10.22 -5.79
CA ILE A 85 0.76 10.84 -5.03
C ILE A 85 0.13 11.99 -5.82
N LYS A 86 0.95 12.89 -6.40
CA LYS A 86 0.45 13.99 -7.22
C LYS A 86 -0.32 13.47 -8.44
N GLY A 87 0.26 12.50 -9.15
CA GLY A 87 -0.39 11.88 -10.31
C GLY A 87 -1.68 11.15 -9.94
N PHE A 88 -1.68 10.42 -8.83
CA PHE A 88 -2.82 9.65 -8.34
C PHE A 88 -3.99 10.56 -7.94
N ILE A 89 -3.73 11.63 -7.19
CA ILE A 89 -4.79 12.58 -6.79
C ILE A 89 -5.39 13.26 -8.04
N ALA A 90 -4.56 13.62 -9.02
CA ALA A 90 -5.02 14.22 -10.28
C ALA A 90 -5.88 13.23 -11.10
N LEU A 91 -5.42 11.99 -11.24
CA LEU A 91 -6.16 10.93 -11.93
C LEU A 91 -7.51 10.67 -11.28
N LEU A 92 -7.51 10.51 -9.94
CA LEU A 92 -8.70 10.20 -9.17
C LEU A 92 -9.73 11.32 -9.21
N SER A 93 -9.27 12.57 -9.18
CA SER A 93 -10.14 13.74 -9.27
C SER A 93 -10.86 13.82 -10.62
N ARG A 94 -10.22 13.36 -11.71
CA ARG A 94 -10.77 13.40 -13.07
C ARG A 94 -11.60 12.17 -13.46
N HIS A 95 -11.10 10.96 -13.18
CA HIS A 95 -11.65 9.70 -13.70
C HIS A 95 -12.25 8.78 -12.62
N GLY A 96 -12.10 9.14 -11.33
CA GLY A 96 -12.56 8.29 -10.23
C GLY A 96 -11.80 6.96 -10.12
N PHE A 97 -12.40 5.98 -9.46
CA PHE A 97 -11.75 4.70 -9.12
C PHE A 97 -11.92 3.59 -10.17
N GLN A 98 -12.74 3.79 -11.21
CA GLN A 98 -13.12 2.70 -12.14
C GLN A 98 -11.91 2.05 -12.81
N GLY A 99 -10.95 2.83 -13.32
CA GLY A 99 -9.73 2.30 -13.92
C GLY A 99 -8.88 1.50 -12.93
N PHE A 100 -8.82 1.95 -11.67
CA PHE A 100 -8.10 1.23 -10.61
C PHE A 100 -8.80 -0.09 -10.23
N GLY A 101 -10.13 -0.13 -10.29
CA GLY A 101 -10.92 -1.34 -10.12
C GLY A 101 -10.58 -2.40 -11.16
N TRP A 102 -10.61 -2.04 -12.45
CA TRP A 102 -10.23 -2.94 -13.54
C TRP A 102 -8.79 -3.42 -13.43
N TYR A 103 -7.85 -2.52 -13.11
CA TYR A 103 -6.46 -2.88 -12.85
C TYR A 103 -6.35 -3.97 -11.76
N ARG A 104 -7.08 -3.83 -10.65
CA ARG A 104 -7.07 -4.82 -9.56
C ARG A 104 -7.69 -6.15 -9.96
N ILE A 105 -8.76 -6.15 -10.76
CA ILE A 105 -9.37 -7.39 -11.28
C ILE A 105 -8.37 -8.12 -12.17
N LEU A 106 -7.68 -7.41 -13.07
CA LEU A 106 -6.68 -8.00 -13.94
C LEU A 106 -5.49 -8.58 -13.16
N VAL A 107 -4.92 -7.82 -12.21
CA VAL A 107 -3.81 -8.30 -11.38
C VAL A 107 -4.22 -9.49 -10.51
N GLY A 108 -5.39 -9.41 -9.87
CA GLY A 108 -5.92 -10.52 -9.06
C GLY A 108 -6.18 -11.77 -9.91
N GLY A 109 -6.76 -11.61 -11.10
CA GLY A 109 -6.96 -12.69 -12.05
C GLY A 109 -5.64 -13.32 -12.52
N ALA A 110 -4.62 -12.51 -12.78
CA ALA A 110 -3.29 -13.00 -13.15
C ALA A 110 -2.66 -13.82 -12.03
N ILE A 111 -2.76 -13.38 -10.77
CA ILE A 111 -2.27 -14.13 -9.61
C ILE A 111 -2.99 -15.47 -9.47
N LEU A 112 -4.33 -15.49 -9.61
CA LEU A 112 -5.13 -16.72 -9.56
C LEU A 112 -4.79 -17.68 -10.71
N LEU A 113 -4.53 -17.15 -11.91
CA LEU A 113 -4.11 -17.94 -13.05
C LEU A 113 -2.73 -18.57 -12.81
N LEU A 114 -1.76 -17.80 -12.34
CA LEU A 114 -0.42 -18.31 -12.02
C LEU A 114 -0.49 -19.41 -10.95
N TRP A 115 -1.33 -19.22 -9.93
CA TRP A 115 -1.60 -20.24 -8.92
C TRP A 115 -2.20 -21.51 -9.53
N ALA A 116 -3.21 -21.37 -10.39
CA ALA A 116 -3.85 -22.50 -11.07
C ALA A 116 -2.89 -23.26 -12.01
N LEU A 117 -1.90 -22.57 -12.57
CA LEU A 117 -0.84 -23.15 -13.40
C LEU A 117 0.30 -23.80 -12.56
N GLY A 118 0.21 -23.78 -11.23
CA GLY A 118 1.20 -24.38 -10.34
C GLY A 118 2.49 -23.58 -10.21
N VAL A 119 2.49 -22.28 -10.57
CA VAL A 119 3.65 -21.41 -10.39
C VAL A 119 3.82 -21.12 -8.89
N PRO A 120 5.02 -21.32 -8.30
CA PRO A 120 5.25 -20.97 -6.92
C PRO A 120 5.12 -19.45 -6.75
N LEU A 121 4.14 -19.02 -5.95
CA LEU A 121 3.87 -17.61 -5.63
C LEU A 121 4.58 -17.15 -4.35
N GLU A 122 5.65 -17.85 -3.97
CA GLU A 122 6.44 -17.48 -2.81
C GLU A 122 7.09 -16.12 -3.04
N MET A 123 6.92 -15.22 -2.08
CA MET A 123 7.64 -13.95 -2.04
C MET A 123 9.07 -14.27 -1.62
N VAL A 124 10.00 -14.27 -2.59
CA VAL A 124 11.45 -14.33 -2.34
C VAL A 124 11.89 -13.14 -1.50
#